data_AF-A0A7S2AQD0-F1
#
_entry.id   AF-A0A7S2AQD0-F1
#
_cell.length_a   1.000
_cell.length_b   1.000
_cell.length_c   1.000
_cell.angle_alpha   90.00
_cell.angle_beta   90.00
_cell.angle_gamma   90.00
#
_symmetry.space_group_name_H-M   'P 1'
#
loop_
_entity.id
_entity.type
_entity.pdbx_description
1 polymer ?
#
loop_
_entity_poly.entity_id
_entity_poly.type
_entity_poly.pdbx_seq_one_letter_code
_entity_poly.pdbx_strand_id
1 'polypeptide(L)'
;MGELNDGGVVLVLFLMVAAIAYALFTAVSFYAESTPSTSTSLLRLLSGWANVGNSVTHVLLIVYTLANGNNNSEYWIEERKLGGIEGPVFLAILNLAAGISSLLYNSMLFPLGWNSFVIAAGTFLPVVWPRFLAEGIATWPYTIIFVWFLIFAFELTAFTCSVTHFALSAKGAKKNM
;
A
#
# COMPACT_ATOMS: atom_id res chain seq x y z
N MET A 1 -28.31 20.21 -5.17
CA MET A 1 -28.30 18.74 -5.17
C MET A 1 -27.37 18.34 -6.29
N GLY A 2 -26.09 18.17 -5.98
CA GLY A 2 -25.06 17.90 -6.99
C GLY A 2 -25.20 16.48 -7.50
N GLU A 3 -25.06 16.29 -8.81
CA GLU A 3 -24.89 14.98 -9.41
C GLU A 3 -23.70 14.29 -8.71
N LEU A 4 -23.99 13.20 -8.00
CA LEU A 4 -22.99 12.36 -7.38
C LEU A 4 -22.02 11.88 -8.46
N ASN A 5 -20.73 12.07 -8.20
CA ASN A 5 -19.60 11.73 -9.08
C ASN A 5 -19.37 10.20 -9.14
N ASP A 6 -20.42 9.45 -9.51
CA ASP A 6 -20.43 7.99 -9.55
C ASP A 6 -19.38 7.44 -10.51
N GLY A 7 -19.07 8.17 -11.59
CA GLY A 7 -18.04 7.79 -12.56
C GLY A 7 -16.63 7.75 -11.96
N GLY A 8 -16.28 8.70 -11.10
CA GLY A 8 -14.99 8.73 -10.42
C GLY A 8 -14.83 7.58 -9.41
N VAL A 9 -15.90 7.27 -8.68
CA VAL A 9 -15.96 6.15 -7.73
C VAL A 9 -15.79 4.81 -8.45
N VAL A 10 -16.56 4.59 -9.52
CA VAL A 10 -16.50 3.35 -10.31
C VAL A 10 -15.12 3.15 -10.93
N LEU A 11 -14.50 4.21 -11.46
CA LEU A 11 -13.15 4.12 -12.03
C LEU A 11 -12.12 3.69 -10.99
N VAL A 12 -12.14 4.25 -9.79
CA VAL A 12 -11.16 3.88 -8.75
C VAL A 12 -11.37 2.48 -8.22
N LEU A 13 -12.62 2.08 -7.97
CA LEU A 13 -12.93 0.70 -7.60
C LEU A 13 -12.49 -0.28 -8.69
N PHE A 14 -12.72 0.06 -9.97
CA PHE A 14 -12.26 -0.74 -11.10
C PHE A 14 -10.73 -0.86 -11.14
N LEU A 15 -10.00 0.25 -11.00
CA LEU A 15 -8.53 0.25 -10.99
C LEU A 15 -7.96 -0.54 -9.83
N MET A 16 -8.57 -0.44 -8.64
CA MET A 16 -8.17 -1.24 -7.48
C MET A 16 -8.39 -2.73 -7.70
N VAL A 17 -9.59 -3.11 -8.13
CA VAL A 17 -9.92 -4.52 -8.40
C VAL A 17 -9.01 -5.08 -9.48
N ALA A 18 -8.75 -4.32 -10.55
CA ALA A 18 -7.83 -4.71 -11.61
C ALA A 18 -6.38 -4.86 -11.09
N ALA A 19 -5.91 -3.94 -10.25
CA ALA A 19 -4.58 -4.02 -9.65
C ALA A 19 -4.45 -5.23 -8.71
N ILE A 20 -5.45 -5.46 -7.86
CA ILE A 20 -5.50 -6.63 -6.96
C ILE A 20 -5.51 -7.92 -7.77
N ALA A 21 -6.37 -8.00 -8.79
CA ALA A 21 -6.45 -9.16 -9.67
C ALA A 21 -5.11 -9.40 -10.38
N TYR A 22 -4.50 -8.36 -10.96
CA TYR A 22 -3.20 -8.46 -11.61
C TYR A 22 -2.11 -8.95 -10.65
N ALA A 23 -2.06 -8.40 -9.44
CA ALA A 23 -1.09 -8.81 -8.41
C ALA A 23 -1.29 -10.27 -8.00
N LEU A 24 -2.53 -10.70 -7.79
CA LEU A 24 -2.88 -12.09 -7.47
C LEU A 24 -2.50 -13.05 -8.60
N PHE A 25 -2.89 -12.76 -9.84
CA PHE A 25 -2.56 -13.61 -10.98
C PHE A 25 -1.05 -13.69 -11.20
N THR A 26 -0.33 -12.58 -11.09
CA THR A 26 1.13 -12.55 -11.19
C THR A 26 1.79 -13.38 -10.10
N ALA A 27 1.29 -13.29 -8.86
CA ALA A 27 1.77 -14.11 -7.74
C ALA A 27 1.55 -15.59 -7.97
N VAL A 28 0.37 -15.98 -8.47
CA VAL A 28 0.04 -17.37 -8.81
C VAL A 28 0.95 -17.89 -9.91
N SER A 29 1.14 -17.14 -11.00
CA SER A 29 2.04 -17.52 -12.09
C SER A 29 3.47 -17.66 -11.60
N PHE A 30 3.97 -16.70 -10.81
CA PHE A 30 5.31 -16.76 -10.25
C PHE A 30 5.47 -17.94 -9.26
N TYR A 31 4.46 -18.23 -8.45
CA TYR A 31 4.46 -19.40 -7.57
C TYR A 31 4.48 -20.74 -8.35
N ALA A 32 3.75 -20.81 -9.46
CA ALA A 32 3.68 -22.00 -10.30
C ALA A 32 5.02 -22.30 -11.00
N GLU A 33 5.72 -21.26 -11.46
CA GLU A 33 6.93 -21.37 -12.28
C GLU A 33 8.25 -21.32 -11.48
N SER A 34 8.21 -20.99 -10.19
CA SER A 34 9.41 -20.74 -9.39
C SER A 34 10.16 -21.99 -8.96
N THR A 35 11.50 -21.91 -9.04
CA THR A 35 12.41 -22.81 -8.33
C THR A 35 12.73 -22.21 -6.93
N PRO A 36 12.61 -22.97 -5.83
CA PRO A 36 12.44 -22.40 -4.48
C PRO A 36 13.54 -21.45 -3.96
N SER A 37 14.80 -21.62 -4.37
CA SER A 37 15.94 -20.89 -3.75
C SER A 37 16.18 -19.49 -4.33
N THR A 38 16.08 -19.32 -5.66
CA THR A 38 16.38 -18.03 -6.32
C THR A 38 15.16 -17.10 -6.26
N SER A 39 13.96 -17.66 -6.30
CA SER A 39 12.70 -16.92 -6.31
C SER A 39 12.36 -16.29 -4.96
N THR A 40 12.79 -16.87 -3.83
CA THR A 40 12.53 -16.32 -2.50
C THR A 40 13.37 -15.08 -2.20
N SER A 41 14.65 -15.06 -2.59
CA SER A 41 15.50 -13.87 -2.42
C SER A 41 14.95 -12.65 -3.18
N LEU A 42 14.51 -12.85 -4.43
CA LEU A 42 13.92 -11.78 -5.23
C LEU A 42 12.64 -11.23 -4.60
N LEU A 43 11.70 -12.10 -4.17
CA LEU A 43 10.46 -11.66 -3.53
C LEU A 43 10.70 -10.87 -2.25
N ARG A 44 11.69 -11.28 -1.45
CA ARG A 44 12.11 -10.53 -0.27
C ARG A 44 12.63 -9.14 -0.64
N LEU A 45 13.50 -9.04 -1.65
CA LEU A 45 14.04 -7.76 -2.10
C LEU A 45 12.93 -6.83 -2.63
N LEU A 46 12.01 -7.37 -3.43
CA LEU A 46 10.87 -6.61 -3.96
C LEU A 46 9.93 -6.12 -2.85
N SER A 47 9.61 -6.98 -1.87
CA SER A 47 8.85 -6.57 -0.68
C SER A 47 9.56 -5.47 0.11
N GLY A 48 10.88 -5.61 0.28
CA GLY A 48 11.71 -4.65 0.98
C GLY A 48 11.72 -3.28 0.32
N TRP A 49 11.97 -3.23 -0.99
CA TRP A 49 11.96 -1.99 -1.77
C TRP A 49 10.57 -1.36 -1.85
N ALA A 50 9.51 -2.17 -1.98
CA ALA A 50 8.15 -1.66 -1.94
C ALA A 50 7.83 -0.99 -0.60
N ASN A 51 8.24 -1.59 0.52
CA ASN A 51 8.10 -0.99 1.84
C ASN A 51 8.90 0.32 2.02
N VAL A 52 10.15 0.36 1.54
CA VAL A 52 10.95 1.61 1.54
C VAL A 52 10.28 2.69 0.68
N GLY A 53 9.82 2.33 -0.53
CA GLY A 53 9.09 3.22 -1.42
C GLY A 53 7.81 3.76 -0.80
N ASN A 54 7.06 2.91 -0.07
CA ASN A 54 5.88 3.33 0.67
C ASN A 54 6.22 4.33 1.78
N SER A 55 7.29 4.07 2.53
CA SER A 55 7.79 5.00 3.56
C SER A 55 8.15 6.37 2.98
N VAL A 56 8.90 6.41 1.87
CA VAL A 56 9.22 7.66 1.16
C VAL A 56 7.95 8.38 0.71
N THR A 57 6.97 7.64 0.19
CA THR A 57 5.70 8.22 -0.25
C THR A 57 4.92 8.85 0.91
N HIS A 58 4.88 8.20 2.08
CA HIS A 58 4.29 8.80 3.28
C HIS A 58 5.07 10.04 3.75
N VAL A 59 6.41 10.06 3.64
CA VAL A 59 7.21 11.27 3.91
C VAL A 59 6.83 12.40 2.96
N LEU A 60 6.64 12.12 1.67
CA LEU A 60 6.17 13.11 0.71
C LEU A 60 4.77 13.64 1.08
N LEU A 61 3.86 12.75 1.52
CA LEU A 61 2.54 13.15 2.01
C LEU A 61 2.66 14.09 3.21
N ILE A 62 3.51 13.79 4.19
CA ILE A 62 3.75 14.65 5.37
C ILE A 62 4.24 16.03 4.93
N VAL A 63 5.27 16.07 4.08
CA VAL A 63 5.83 17.34 3.57
C VAL A 63 4.76 18.13 2.83
N TYR A 64 3.95 17.47 2.01
CA TYR A 64 2.88 18.11 1.26
C TYR A 64 1.77 18.66 2.16
N THR A 65 1.36 17.90 3.19
CA THR A 65 0.40 18.35 4.20
C THR A 65 0.91 19.56 4.98
N LEU A 66 2.18 19.53 5.41
CA LEU A 66 2.80 20.65 6.12
C LEU A 66 2.91 21.91 5.23
N ALA A 67 3.30 21.74 3.97
CA ALA A 67 3.38 22.84 3.00
C ALA A 67 2.02 23.51 2.76
N ASN A 68 0.92 22.76 2.93
CA ASN A 68 -0.45 23.25 2.80
C ASN A 68 -1.14 23.54 4.15
N GLY A 69 -0.38 23.64 5.25
CA GLY A 69 -0.95 23.88 6.58
C GLY A 69 -1.80 25.15 6.69
N ASN A 70 -1.48 26.18 5.91
CA ASN A 70 -2.21 27.45 5.85
C ASN A 70 -3.22 27.52 4.67
N ASN A 71 -3.39 26.43 3.93
CA ASN A 71 -4.33 26.39 2.81
C ASN A 71 -5.76 26.27 3.37
N ASN A 72 -6.58 27.26 3.03
CA ASN A 72 -7.97 27.39 3.47
C ASN A 72 -8.97 26.81 2.46
N SER A 73 -8.52 26.00 1.51
CA SER A 73 -9.47 25.21 0.71
C SER A 73 -10.23 24.24 1.60
N GLU A 74 -11.48 23.96 1.22
CA GLU A 74 -12.36 23.02 1.91
C GLU A 74 -11.68 21.65 2.13
N TYR A 75 -10.94 21.17 1.11
CA TYR A 75 -10.20 19.92 1.19
C TYR A 75 -9.27 19.87 2.42
N TRP A 76 -8.44 20.89 2.59
CA TRP A 76 -7.42 20.93 3.65
C TRP A 76 -8.00 21.24 5.02
N ILE A 77 -9.12 21.96 5.08
CA ILE A 77 -9.86 22.17 6.34
C ILE A 77 -10.37 20.84 6.88
N GLU A 78 -10.99 20.01 6.04
CA GLU A 78 -11.48 18.69 6.47
C GLU A 78 -10.33 17.73 6.77
N GLU A 79 -9.25 17.74 5.98
CA GLU A 79 -8.08 16.88 6.20
C GLU A 79 -7.48 17.09 7.60
N ARG A 80 -7.38 18.35 8.04
CA ARG A 80 -6.87 18.68 9.38
C ARG A 80 -7.75 18.14 10.52
N LYS A 81 -9.05 17.97 10.30
CA LYS A 81 -9.95 17.38 11.31
C LYS A 81 -9.73 15.88 11.49
N LEU A 82 -9.16 15.20 10.50
CA LEU A 82 -8.92 13.75 10.51
C LEU A 82 -7.66 13.33 11.27
N GLY A 83 -6.94 14.28 11.88
CA GLY A 83 -5.78 13.96 12.73
C GLY A 83 -4.42 14.17 12.06
N GLY A 84 -4.34 15.04 11.05
CA GLY A 84 -3.07 15.66 10.64
C GLY A 84 -2.04 14.70 10.03
N ILE A 85 -0.81 14.77 10.53
CA ILE A 85 0.37 14.07 9.96
C ILE A 85 0.74 12.82 10.74
N GLU A 86 0.15 12.60 11.91
CA GLU A 86 0.51 11.56 12.87
C GLU A 86 0.34 10.15 12.26
N GLY A 87 -0.78 9.92 11.56
CA GLY A 87 -1.02 8.68 10.82
C GLY A 87 0.04 8.41 9.74
N PRO A 88 0.25 9.34 8.79
CA PRO A 88 1.32 9.23 7.80
C PRO A 88 2.72 9.03 8.41
N VAL A 89 3.06 9.70 9.52
CA VAL A 89 4.35 9.52 10.22
C VAL A 89 4.49 8.09 10.73
N PHE A 90 3.47 7.58 11.42
CA PHE A 90 3.47 6.22 11.93
C PHE A 90 3.63 5.18 10.81
N LEU A 91 2.87 5.35 9.72
CA LEU A 91 2.97 4.49 8.53
C LEU A 91 4.36 4.57 7.88
N ALA A 92 4.95 5.77 7.77
CA ALA A 92 6.29 5.92 7.21
C ALA A 92 7.35 5.14 8.00
N ILE A 93 7.28 5.19 9.34
CA ILE A 93 8.23 4.51 10.23
C ILE A 93 8.10 2.99 10.11
N LEU A 94 6.87 2.45 10.17
CA LEU A 94 6.67 1.01 10.14
C LEU A 94 6.97 0.40 8.76
N ASN A 95 6.62 1.08 7.68
CA ASN A 95 7.02 0.67 6.33
C ASN A 95 8.55 0.69 6.19
N LEU A 96 9.25 1.70 6.72
CA LEU A 96 10.72 1.70 6.69
C LEU A 96 11.31 0.52 7.48
N ALA A 97 10.79 0.26 8.68
CA ALA A 97 11.22 -0.87 9.50
C ALA A 97 11.00 -2.22 8.78
N ALA A 98 9.87 -2.38 8.10
CA ALA A 98 9.57 -3.58 7.32
C ALA A 98 10.49 -3.72 6.11
N GLY A 99 10.79 -2.60 5.44
CA GLY A 99 11.76 -2.52 4.36
C GLY A 99 13.16 -2.95 4.79
N ILE A 100 13.67 -2.37 5.88
CA ILE A 100 14.98 -2.68 6.45
C ILE A 100 15.04 -4.15 6.91
N SER A 101 13.99 -4.64 7.58
CA SER A 101 13.88 -6.05 8.02
C SER A 101 14.02 -7.01 6.84
N SER A 102 13.33 -6.71 5.74
CA SER A 102 13.39 -7.51 4.51
C SER A 102 14.76 -7.42 3.87
N LEU A 103 15.33 -6.22 3.70
CA LEU A 103 16.54 -5.99 2.90
C LEU A 103 17.83 -6.41 3.62
N LEU A 104 18.01 -6.00 4.87
CA LEU A 104 19.28 -6.15 5.60
C LEU A 104 19.32 -7.39 6.49
N TYR A 105 18.20 -7.71 7.14
CA TYR A 105 18.16 -8.80 8.14
C TYR A 105 17.67 -10.13 7.57
N ASN A 106 17.38 -10.18 6.26
CA ASN A 106 16.84 -11.34 5.57
C ASN A 106 15.59 -11.94 6.24
N SER A 107 14.82 -11.13 6.97
CA SER A 107 13.67 -11.57 7.74
C SER A 107 12.38 -11.09 7.09
N MET A 108 11.46 -12.03 6.84
CA MET A 108 10.16 -11.76 6.20
C MET A 108 8.98 -11.88 7.16
N LEU A 109 9.20 -12.25 8.43
CA LEU A 109 8.10 -12.46 9.39
C LEU A 109 7.39 -11.14 9.75
N PHE A 110 8.15 -10.12 10.13
CA PHE A 110 7.60 -8.80 10.42
C PHE A 110 6.98 -8.15 9.16
N PRO A 111 7.66 -8.10 8.00
CA PRO A 111 7.06 -7.61 6.76
C PRO A 111 5.75 -8.32 6.39
N LEU A 112 5.68 -9.65 6.52
CA LEU A 112 4.46 -10.39 6.23
C LEU A 112 3.31 -9.95 7.14
N GLY A 113 3.54 -9.89 8.46
CA GLY A 113 2.52 -9.45 9.41
C GLY A 113 2.07 -8.01 9.16
N TRP A 114 3.04 -7.11 8.98
CA TRP A 114 2.78 -5.69 8.70
C TRP A 114 2.02 -5.47 7.40
N ASN A 115 2.50 -6.02 6.28
CA ASN A 115 1.87 -5.82 4.97
C ASN A 115 0.47 -6.44 4.93
N SER A 116 0.25 -7.56 5.63
CA SER A 116 -1.09 -8.16 5.77
C SER A 116 -2.05 -7.28 6.56
N PHE A 117 -1.56 -6.68 7.65
CA PHE A 117 -2.33 -5.71 8.41
C PHE A 117 -2.67 -4.48 7.57
N VAL A 118 -1.69 -3.89 6.89
CA VAL A 118 -1.88 -2.67 6.10
C VAL A 118 -2.86 -2.89 4.95
N ILE A 119 -2.72 -3.97 4.16
CA ILE A 119 -3.65 -4.22 3.05
C ILE A 119 -5.07 -4.48 3.57
N ALA A 120 -5.22 -5.18 4.70
CA ALA A 120 -6.52 -5.43 5.31
C ALA A 120 -7.11 -4.13 5.88
N ALA A 121 -6.34 -3.35 6.64
CA ALA A 121 -6.79 -2.07 7.19
C ALA A 121 -7.12 -1.06 6.09
N GLY A 122 -6.29 -0.95 5.04
CA GLY A 122 -6.55 -0.08 3.89
C GLY A 122 -7.79 -0.49 3.08
N THR A 123 -8.12 -1.78 3.07
CA THR A 123 -9.34 -2.29 2.42
C THR A 123 -10.58 -2.14 3.30
N PHE A 124 -10.48 -2.40 4.61
CA PHE A 124 -11.64 -2.55 5.51
C PHE A 124 -11.85 -1.41 6.51
N LEU A 125 -10.83 -0.61 6.83
CA LEU A 125 -10.89 0.51 7.78
C LEU A 125 -10.65 1.86 7.10
N PRO A 126 -11.49 2.24 6.14
CA PRO A 126 -11.18 3.42 5.40
C PRO A 126 -11.64 4.67 6.09
N VAL A 127 -10.69 5.41 6.62
CA VAL A 127 -10.92 6.82 6.96
C VAL A 127 -11.12 7.65 5.68
N VAL A 128 -10.54 7.18 4.56
CA VAL A 128 -10.51 7.90 3.28
C VAL A 128 -11.62 7.47 2.31
N TRP A 129 -12.03 6.19 2.28
CA TRP A 129 -13.13 5.71 1.39
C TRP A 129 -14.45 6.46 1.61
N PRO A 130 -14.94 6.70 2.84
CA PRO A 130 -16.22 7.39 3.03
C PRO A 130 -16.19 8.79 2.41
N ARG A 131 -15.08 9.52 2.55
CA ARG A 131 -14.88 10.85 1.96
C ARG A 131 -14.73 10.77 0.44
N PHE A 132 -13.96 9.79 -0.04
CA PHE A 132 -13.80 9.52 -1.47
C PHE A 132 -15.13 9.15 -2.16
N LEU A 133 -15.97 8.36 -1.50
CA LEU A 133 -17.29 7.94 -1.96
C LEU A 133 -18.32 9.07 -1.85
N ALA A 134 -18.21 9.95 -0.85
CA ALA A 134 -19.13 11.07 -0.64
C ALA A 134 -18.84 12.27 -1.56
N GLU A 135 -17.57 12.62 -1.77
CA GLU A 135 -17.15 13.83 -2.50
C GLU A 135 -16.69 13.52 -3.94
N GLY A 136 -16.34 12.26 -4.22
CA GLY A 136 -15.82 11.78 -5.51
C GLY A 136 -14.39 12.25 -5.78
N ILE A 137 -13.65 11.47 -6.58
CA ILE A 137 -12.23 11.75 -6.89
C ILE A 137 -11.98 13.13 -7.51
N ALA A 138 -12.93 13.68 -8.25
CA ALA A 138 -12.72 14.92 -9.01
C ALA A 138 -12.58 16.17 -8.12
N THR A 139 -13.02 16.09 -6.86
CA THR A 139 -12.92 17.20 -5.90
C THR A 139 -11.60 17.19 -5.13
N TRP A 140 -10.81 16.13 -5.27
CA TRP A 140 -9.53 15.96 -4.59
C TRP A 140 -8.39 16.58 -5.39
N PRO A 141 -7.37 17.16 -4.73
CA PRO A 141 -6.18 17.61 -5.43
C PRO A 141 -5.50 16.44 -6.16
N TYR A 142 -5.18 16.60 -7.46
CA TYR A 142 -4.53 15.55 -8.27
C TYR A 142 -3.27 14.97 -7.62
N THR A 143 -2.49 15.80 -6.93
CA THR A 143 -1.30 15.35 -6.19
C THR A 143 -1.65 14.36 -5.08
N ILE A 144 -2.74 14.58 -4.34
CA ILE A 144 -3.19 13.67 -3.28
C ILE A 144 -3.63 12.34 -3.87
N ILE A 145 -4.42 12.40 -4.95
CA ILE A 145 -4.88 11.20 -5.67
C ILE A 145 -3.68 10.35 -6.11
N PHE A 146 -2.69 10.99 -6.72
CA PHE A 146 -1.47 10.33 -7.16
C PHE A 146 -0.70 9.67 -6.00
N VAL A 147 -0.52 10.39 -4.89
CA VAL A 147 0.14 9.86 -3.68
C VAL A 147 -0.61 8.64 -3.14
N TRP A 148 -1.95 8.68 -3.10
CA TRP A 148 -2.78 7.54 -2.69
C TRP A 148 -2.59 6.31 -3.57
N PHE A 149 -2.59 6.48 -4.90
CA PHE A 149 -2.33 5.38 -5.81
C PHE A 149 -0.92 4.80 -5.65
N LEU A 150 0.07 5.64 -5.38
CA LEU A 150 1.44 5.18 -5.09
C LEU A 150 1.49 4.34 -3.82
N ILE A 151 0.89 4.83 -2.72
CA ILE A 151 0.80 4.09 -1.45
C ILE A 151 0.16 2.72 -1.70
N PHE A 152 -1.01 2.69 -2.33
CA PHE A 152 -1.72 1.46 -2.63
C PHE A 152 -0.89 0.49 -3.49
N ALA A 153 -0.20 0.99 -4.52
CA ALA A 153 0.65 0.17 -5.38
C ALA A 153 1.82 -0.46 -4.59
N PHE A 154 2.46 0.31 -3.71
CA PHE A 154 3.54 -0.21 -2.87
C PHE A 154 3.03 -1.21 -1.84
N GLU A 155 1.92 -0.94 -1.16
CA GLU A 155 1.29 -1.85 -0.20
C GLU A 155 0.90 -3.17 -0.83
N LEU A 156 0.25 -3.11 -1.99
CA LEU A 156 -0.16 -4.30 -2.73
C LEU A 156 1.05 -5.13 -3.20
N THR A 157 2.08 -4.47 -3.70
CA THR A 157 3.34 -5.12 -4.11
C THR A 157 4.02 -5.80 -2.91
N ALA A 158 4.14 -5.08 -1.80
CA ALA A 158 4.79 -5.56 -0.58
C ALA A 158 4.04 -6.77 0.01
N PHE A 159 2.71 -6.69 0.09
CA PHE A 159 1.87 -7.79 0.55
C PHE A 159 2.00 -9.02 -0.35
N THR A 160 1.82 -8.83 -1.65
CA THR A 160 1.86 -9.91 -2.65
C THR A 160 3.21 -10.64 -2.63
N CYS A 161 4.31 -9.88 -2.58
CA CYS A 161 5.65 -10.46 -2.48
C CYS A 161 5.86 -11.21 -1.16
N SER A 162 5.36 -10.67 -0.04
CA SER A 162 5.49 -11.28 1.28
C SER A 162 4.74 -12.61 1.40
N VAL A 163 3.48 -12.65 0.93
CA VAL A 163 2.67 -13.87 0.93
C VAL A 163 3.26 -14.93 0.00
N THR A 164 3.67 -14.53 -1.20
CA THR A 164 4.29 -15.46 -2.16
C THR A 164 5.60 -16.03 -1.62
N HIS A 165 6.42 -15.19 -0.98
CA HIS A 165 7.63 -15.62 -0.31
C HIS A 165 7.31 -16.69 0.75
N PHE A 166 6.36 -16.41 1.64
CA PHE A 166 5.96 -17.34 2.68
C PHE A 166 5.48 -18.68 2.13
N ALA A 167 4.63 -18.66 1.09
CA ALA A 167 4.12 -19.86 0.45
C ALA A 167 5.23 -20.72 -0.16
N LEU A 168 6.24 -20.11 -0.79
CA LEU A 168 7.39 -20.82 -1.34
C LEU A 168 8.31 -21.39 -0.26
N SER A 169 8.59 -20.62 0.81
CA SER A 169 9.36 -21.11 1.95
C SER A 169 8.70 -22.31 2.63
N ALA A 170 7.37 -22.28 2.83
CA ALA A 170 6.62 -23.39 3.40
C ALA A 170 6.62 -24.64 2.49
N LYS A 171 6.52 -24.47 1.17
CA LYS A 171 6.63 -25.57 0.19
C LYS A 171 8.01 -26.22 0.24
N GLY A 172 9.07 -25.42 0.31
CA GLY A 172 10.45 -25.90 0.44
C GLY A 172 10.68 -26.71 1.71
N ALA A 173 10.15 -26.25 2.85
CA ALA A 173 10.25 -26.97 4.13
C ALA A 173 9.59 -28.36 4.07
N LYS A 174 8.41 -28.48 3.46
CA LYS A 174 7.71 -29.77 3.29
C LYS A 174 8.43 -30.77 2.39
N LYS A 175 9.25 -30.32 1.44
CA LYS A 175 10.02 -31.22 0.55
C LYS A 175 11.23 -31.86 1.24
N ASN A 176 11.68 -31.26 2.35
CA ASN A 176 12.86 -31.69 3.10
C ASN A 176 12.52 -32.46 4.39
N MET A 177 11.23 -32.70 4.65
CA MET A 177 10.73 -33.59 5.71
C MET A 177 10.36 -34.95 5.11
#